data_AF-A0AAD9R028-F1
#
_entry.id   AF-A0AAD9R028-F1
#
_cell.length_a   1.000
_cell.length_b   1.000
_cell.length_c   1.000
_cell.angle_alpha   90.00
_cell.angle_beta   90.00
_cell.angle_gamma   90.00
#
_symmetry.space_group_name_H-M   'P 1'
#
loop_
_entity.id
_entity.type
_entity.pdbx_description
1 polymer ?
#
loop_
_entity_poly.entity_id
_entity_poly.type
_entity_poly.pdbx_seq_one_letter_code
_entity_poly.pdbx_strand_id
1 'polypeptide(L)'
;MDPLGVTISVVEASLLPRWSSTPVPDYGSRLLQPSNGRRIESPFPVRQDLNAKVALWAGDITKLNAIAIVNTTNESLSSKGVLSERIHQAAGPELLLECKTQLIGRLITVTLL
;
A
#
# COMPACT_ATOMS: atom_id res chain seq x y z
N MET A 1 -28.36 -5.18 5.20
CA MET A 1 -27.93 -4.53 6.46
C MET A 1 -27.53 -5.62 7.43
N ASP A 2 -26.35 -5.52 8.03
CA ASP A 2 -25.90 -6.43 9.09
C ASP A 2 -26.74 -6.20 10.37
N PRO A 3 -27.35 -7.22 10.98
CA PRO A 3 -28.20 -7.08 12.17
C PRO A 3 -27.45 -6.61 13.43
N LEU A 4 -26.11 -6.54 13.42
CA LEU A 4 -25.30 -6.20 14.61
C LEU A 4 -24.68 -4.78 14.60
N GLY A 5 -24.95 -3.97 13.57
CA GLY A 5 -24.53 -2.56 13.56
C GLY A 5 -23.02 -2.31 13.52
N VAL A 6 -22.19 -3.34 13.30
CA VAL A 6 -20.74 -3.17 13.11
C VAL A 6 -20.49 -2.69 11.69
N THR A 7 -20.36 -1.38 11.51
CA THR A 7 -19.87 -0.83 10.24
C THR A 7 -18.36 -1.08 10.18
N ILE A 8 -17.94 -2.11 9.45
CA ILE A 8 -16.53 -2.24 9.06
C ILE A 8 -16.23 -1.03 8.17
N SER A 9 -15.35 -0.15 8.63
CA SER A 9 -14.97 1.07 7.92
C SER A 9 -14.06 0.71 6.73
N VAL A 10 -14.65 0.20 5.64
CA VAL A 10 -13.93 -0.13 4.41
C VAL A 10 -13.63 1.15 3.62
N VAL A 11 -12.44 1.23 3.03
CA VAL A 11 -11.99 2.35 2.18
C VAL A 11 -11.85 1.85 0.76
N GLU A 12 -12.64 2.41 -0.17
CA GLU A 12 -12.53 2.09 -1.60
C GLU A 12 -11.29 2.73 -2.22
N ALA A 13 -10.36 1.92 -2.72
CA ALA A 13 -9.13 2.42 -3.34
C ALA A 13 -9.40 3.32 -4.56
N SER A 14 -10.51 3.09 -5.26
CA SER A 14 -10.94 3.88 -6.42
C SER A 14 -11.26 5.33 -6.06
N LEU A 15 -11.69 5.59 -4.82
CA LEU A 15 -12.09 6.91 -4.31
C LEU A 15 -10.93 7.72 -3.74
N LEU A 16 -9.73 7.13 -3.63
CA LEU A 16 -8.56 7.84 -3.13
C LEU A 16 -8.11 8.93 -4.12
N PRO A 17 -7.72 10.13 -3.62
CA PRO A 17 -7.22 11.20 -4.45
C PRO A 17 -5.96 10.74 -5.18
N ARG A 18 -5.97 10.89 -6.51
CA ARG A 18 -4.82 10.53 -7.36
C ARG A 18 -3.76 11.61 -7.27
N TRP A 19 -2.51 11.22 -7.44
CA TRP A 19 -1.36 12.13 -7.42
C TRP A 19 -1.52 13.29 -8.41
N SER A 20 -2.17 13.06 -9.55
CA SER A 20 -2.55 14.10 -10.53
C SER A 20 -3.47 15.20 -9.99
N SER A 21 -4.25 14.90 -8.94
CA SER A 21 -5.23 15.79 -8.30
C SER A 21 -4.88 16.17 -6.86
N THR A 22 -3.84 15.56 -6.28
CA THR A 22 -3.42 15.83 -4.91
C THR A 22 -2.73 17.19 -4.86
N PRO A 23 -3.18 18.14 -4.01
CA PRO A 23 -2.46 19.38 -3.78
C PRO A 23 -1.09 19.04 -3.20
N VAL A 24 -0.03 19.31 -3.95
CA VAL A 24 1.35 19.16 -3.43
C VAL A 24 1.62 20.39 -2.57
N PRO A 25 1.92 20.22 -1.27
CA PRO A 25 2.34 21.35 -0.45
C PRO A 25 3.54 22.04 -1.10
N ASP A 26 3.53 23.37 -1.15
CA ASP A 26 4.74 24.11 -1.51
C ASP A 26 5.75 23.92 -0.39
N TYR A 27 6.65 22.94 -0.56
CA TYR A 27 7.68 22.64 0.42
C TYR A 27 8.74 23.74 0.54
N GLY A 28 8.61 24.82 -0.27
CA GLY A 28 9.53 25.94 -0.27
C GLY A 28 10.90 25.53 -0.78
N SER A 29 11.51 26.38 -1.59
CA SER A 29 12.89 26.20 -2.04
C SER A 29 13.91 26.05 -0.89
N ARG A 30 13.54 26.37 0.36
CA ARG A 30 14.42 26.35 1.54
C ARG A 30 14.77 24.95 2.08
N LEU A 31 13.86 23.97 1.99
CA LEU A 31 14.15 22.60 2.49
C LEU A 31 14.95 21.76 1.49
N LEU A 32 14.99 22.19 0.22
CA LEU A 32 15.67 21.50 -0.89
C LEU A 32 16.92 22.25 -1.38
N GLN A 33 17.40 23.25 -0.64
CA GLN A 33 18.69 23.87 -0.93
C GLN A 33 19.79 23.00 -0.30
N PRO A 34 20.50 22.17 -1.09
CA PRO A 34 21.84 21.80 -0.66
C PRO A 34 22.63 23.10 -0.48
N SER A 35 23.63 23.10 0.39
CA SER A 35 24.57 24.21 0.65
C SER A 35 25.23 24.83 -0.60
N ASN A 36 24.98 24.24 -1.78
CA ASN A 36 25.64 24.48 -3.05
C ASN A 36 24.70 25.12 -4.10
N GLY A 37 23.47 25.52 -3.74
CA GLY A 37 22.57 26.30 -4.61
C GLY A 37 22.00 25.60 -5.86
N ARG A 38 22.26 24.29 -6.05
CA ARG A 38 21.67 23.52 -7.16
C ARG A 38 20.25 23.09 -6.81
N ARG A 39 19.28 23.60 -7.58
CA ARG A 39 17.89 23.07 -7.59
C ARG A 39 17.95 21.60 -8.00
N ILE A 40 17.52 20.69 -7.14
CA ILE A 40 17.39 19.28 -7.49
C ILE A 40 16.13 19.17 -8.35
N GLU A 41 16.30 19.30 -9.65
CA GLU A 41 15.23 19.01 -10.60
C GLU A 41 15.15 17.50 -10.79
N SER A 42 13.92 16.97 -10.77
CA SER A 42 13.68 15.55 -11.03
C SER A 42 14.20 15.21 -12.43
N PRO A 43 14.96 14.11 -12.61
CA PRO A 43 15.36 13.65 -13.93
C PRO A 43 14.16 13.06 -14.72
N PHE A 44 13.02 12.86 -14.07
CA PHE A 44 11.82 12.29 -14.69
C PHE A 44 10.87 13.38 -15.17
N PRO A 45 10.43 13.34 -16.44
CA PRO A 45 9.43 14.26 -16.96
C PRO A 45 8.07 14.02 -16.29
N VAL A 46 7.27 15.08 -16.17
CA VAL A 46 5.91 14.99 -15.63
C VAL A 46 5.03 14.18 -16.60
N ARG A 47 4.36 13.15 -16.07
CA ARG A 47 3.51 12.22 -16.82
C ARG A 47 2.13 12.11 -16.18
N GLN A 48 1.12 12.74 -16.78
CA GLN A 48 -0.23 12.78 -16.20
C GLN A 48 -0.91 11.41 -16.17
N ASP A 49 -0.63 10.55 -17.15
CA ASP A 49 -1.15 9.19 -17.22
C ASP A 49 -0.61 8.28 -16.10
N LEU A 50 0.62 8.53 -15.64
CA LEU A 50 1.19 7.86 -14.45
C LEU A 50 0.64 8.48 -13.16
N ASN A 51 0.57 9.80 -13.09
CA ASN A 51 0.06 10.52 -11.92
C ASN A 51 -1.43 10.23 -11.65
N ALA A 52 -2.22 9.83 -12.65
CA ALA A 52 -3.59 9.38 -12.48
C ALA A 52 -3.70 7.98 -11.84
N LYS A 53 -2.64 7.17 -11.86
CA LYS A 53 -2.63 5.80 -11.33
C LYS A 53 -2.14 5.73 -9.89
N VAL A 54 -1.25 6.64 -9.50
CA VAL A 54 -0.65 6.67 -8.16
C VAL A 54 -1.59 7.40 -7.20
N ALA A 55 -1.74 6.87 -5.99
CA ALA A 55 -2.38 7.55 -4.86
C ALA A 55 -1.46 7.42 -3.64
N LEU A 56 -1.38 8.50 -2.85
CA LEU A 56 -0.74 8.48 -1.54
C LEU A 56 -1.86 8.50 -0.50
N TRP A 57 -1.86 7.50 0.38
CA TRP A 57 -2.89 7.36 1.40
C TRP A 57 -2.27 6.91 2.71
N ALA A 58 -2.62 7.62 3.78
CA ALA A 58 -2.22 7.28 5.14
C ALA A 58 -3.44 6.67 5.85
N GLY A 59 -3.35 5.38 6.15
CA GLY A 59 -4.43 4.64 6.79
C GLY A 59 -4.05 3.20 7.08
N ASP A 60 -5.03 2.42 7.53
CA ASP A 60 -4.84 1.02 7.85
C ASP A 60 -5.09 0.13 6.62
N ILE A 61 -4.03 -0.44 6.04
CA ILE A 61 -4.09 -1.16 4.76
C ILE A 61 -5.08 -2.34 4.76
N THR A 62 -5.36 -2.92 5.92
CA THR A 62 -6.33 -4.01 6.07
C THR A 62 -7.77 -3.59 5.78
N LYS A 63 -8.04 -2.28 5.78
CA LYS A 63 -9.35 -1.69 5.49
C LYS A 63 -9.49 -1.25 4.03
N LEU A 64 -8.42 -1.34 3.24
CA LEU A 64 -8.41 -0.89 1.86
C LEU A 64 -9.06 -1.97 0.97
N ASN A 65 -10.19 -1.64 0.34
CA ASN A 65 -10.77 -2.47 -0.71
C ASN A 65 -9.98 -2.27 -2.00
N ALA A 66 -9.06 -3.19 -2.23
CA ALA A 66 -8.25 -3.30 -3.42
C ALA A 66 -8.21 -4.77 -3.88
N ILE A 67 -7.82 -5.00 -5.13
CA ILE A 67 -7.69 -6.37 -5.68
C ILE A 67 -6.63 -7.20 -4.93
N ALA A 68 -5.62 -6.54 -4.36
CA ALA A 68 -4.54 -7.15 -3.60
C ALA A 68 -3.93 -6.10 -2.68
N ILE A 69 -3.51 -6.55 -1.50
CA ILE A 69 -2.65 -5.79 -0.60
C ILE A 69 -1.36 -6.58 -0.38
N VAL A 70 -0.24 -5.88 -0.19
CA VAL A 70 1.06 -6.52 -0.02
C VAL A 70 1.40 -6.60 1.46
N ASN A 71 1.69 -7.80 1.96
CA ASN A 71 2.23 -8.01 3.29
C ASN A 71 3.77 -7.99 3.26
N THR A 72 4.38 -7.18 4.12
CA THR A 72 5.83 -7.21 4.34
C THR A 72 6.17 -8.27 5.39
N THR A 73 6.82 -9.35 4.97
CA THR A 73 7.17 -10.49 5.84
C THR A 73 8.57 -11.03 5.52
N ASN A 74 8.97 -12.12 6.17
CA ASN A 74 10.24 -12.82 5.94
C ASN A 74 10.07 -13.99 4.95
N GLU A 75 11.17 -14.67 4.62
CA GLU A 75 11.23 -15.79 3.66
C GLU A 75 10.38 -16.99 4.09
N SER A 76 10.11 -17.12 5.39
CA SER A 76 9.25 -18.17 5.95
C SER A 76 7.79 -17.76 6.10
N LEU A 77 7.42 -16.56 5.61
CA LEU A 77 6.07 -15.99 5.69
C LEU A 77 5.50 -16.01 7.12
N SER A 78 6.37 -15.84 8.11
CA SER A 78 6.05 -15.99 9.54
C SER A 78 6.37 -14.74 10.37
N SER A 79 6.72 -13.64 9.71
CA SER A 79 7.10 -12.40 10.38
C SER A 79 5.98 -11.91 11.29
N LYS A 80 6.35 -11.61 12.53
CA LYS A 80 5.50 -11.05 13.59
C LYS A 80 5.60 -9.53 13.68
N GLY A 81 5.89 -8.86 12.55
CA GLY A 81 5.85 -7.41 12.49
C GLY A 81 4.41 -6.89 12.67
N VAL A 82 4.26 -5.69 13.25
CA VAL A 82 2.95 -5.08 13.57
C VAL A 82 2.00 -5.04 12.37
N LEU A 83 2.53 -4.78 11.16
CA LEU A 83 1.73 -4.80 9.93
C LEU A 83 1.26 -6.21 9.56
N SER A 84 2.17 -7.18 9.57
CA SER A 84 1.88 -8.58 9.24
C SER A 84 0.87 -9.18 10.22
N GLU A 85 1.03 -8.92 11.53
CA GLU A 85 0.07 -9.35 12.54
C GLU A 85 -1.32 -8.78 12.29
N ARG A 86 -1.41 -7.50 11.95
CA ARG A 86 -2.70 -6.87 11.63
C ARG A 86 -3.36 -7.46 10.40
N ILE A 87 -2.58 -7.75 9.35
CA ILE A 87 -3.07 -8.42 8.14
C ILE A 87 -3.57 -9.82 8.48
N HIS A 88 -2.83 -10.61 9.26
CA HIS A 88 -3.27 -11.94 9.70
C HIS A 88 -4.54 -11.89 10.57
N GLN A 89 -4.65 -10.90 11.47
CA GLN A 89 -5.84 -10.70 12.27
C GLN A 89 -7.06 -10.34 11.41
N ALA A 90 -6.88 -9.49 10.40
CA ALA A 90 -7.95 -9.08 9.50
C ALA A 90 -8.37 -10.18 8.51
N ALA A 91 -7.41 -10.96 8.00
CA ALA A 91 -7.67 -12.05 7.04
C ALA A 91 -8.16 -13.34 7.71
N GLY A 92 -7.82 -13.55 8.99
CA GLY A 92 -8.15 -14.76 9.74
C GLY A 92 -7.10 -15.89 9.63
N PRO A 93 -7.33 -17.00 10.34
CA PRO A 93 -6.36 -18.10 10.45
C PRO A 93 -6.10 -18.84 9.14
N GLU A 94 -7.04 -18.81 8.19
CA GLU A 94 -6.93 -19.43 6.86
C GLU A 94 -5.70 -18.92 6.09
N LEU A 95 -5.38 -17.62 6.20
CA LEU A 95 -4.20 -17.04 5.55
C LEU A 95 -2.91 -17.71 6.04
N LEU A 96 -2.78 -17.98 7.35
CA LEU A 96 -1.59 -18.63 7.90
C LEU A 96 -1.49 -20.09 7.46
N LEU A 97 -2.64 -20.77 7.35
CA LEU A 97 -2.71 -22.14 6.85
C LEU A 97 -2.22 -22.19 5.40
N GLU A 98 -2.71 -21.30 4.55
CA GLU A 98 -2.29 -21.21 3.14
C GLU A 98 -0.80 -20.89 3.00
N CYS A 99 -0.28 -19.93 3.76
CA CYS A 99 1.14 -19.60 3.76
C CYS A 99 2.02 -20.82 4.11
N LYS A 100 1.65 -21.59 5.14
CA LYS A 100 2.44 -22.75 5.58
C LYS A 100 2.34 -23.96 4.65
N THR A 101 1.19 -24.15 4.00
CA THR A 101 0.90 -25.35 3.20
C THR A 101 1.22 -25.18 1.73
N GLN A 102 1.09 -23.97 1.18
CA GLN A 102 1.16 -23.74 -0.28
C GLN A 102 2.31 -22.85 -0.73
N LEU A 103 2.86 -22.00 0.15
CA LEU A 103 3.81 -20.96 -0.25
C LEU A 103 5.25 -21.22 0.26
N ILE A 104 5.45 -21.88 1.40
CA ILE A 104 6.80 -22.25 1.86
C ILE A 104 7.35 -23.38 0.98
N GLY A 105 8.31 -23.06 0.11
CA GLY A 105 8.99 -24.01 -0.77
C GLY A 105 8.49 -24.06 -2.22
N ARG A 106 7.43 -23.32 -2.57
CA ARG A 106 7.04 -23.06 -3.96
C ARG A 106 7.43 -21.64 -4.31
N LEU A 107 8.24 -21.45 -5.36
CA LEU A 107 8.41 -20.14 -5.98
C LEU A 107 7.00 -19.56 -6.23
N ILE A 108 6.72 -18.40 -5.65
CA ILE A 108 5.47 -17.66 -5.93
C ILE A 108 5.51 -17.27 -7.41
N THR A 109 5.00 -18.16 -8.25
CA THR A 109 4.75 -17.88 -9.65
C THR A 109 3.45 -17.10 -9.66
N VAL A 110 3.54 -15.76 -9.71
CA VAL A 110 2.37 -14.91 -9.95
C VAL A 110 1.94 -15.16 -11.40
N THR A 111 1.12 -16.16 -11.62
CA THR A 111 0.37 -16.29 -12.87
C THR A 111 -0.78 -15.31 -12.80
N LEU A 112 -0.58 -14.09 -13.32
CA LEU A 112 -1.67 -13.21 -13.70
C LEU A 112 -2.45 -13.93 -14.82
N LEU A 113 -3.72 -14.25 -14.57
CA LEU A 113 -4.69 -14.58 -15.62
C LEU A 113 -5.12 -13.30 -16.34
#